data_AF-A0A0P4W985-F1
#
_entry.id   AF-A0A0P4W985-F1
#
_cell.length_a   1.000
_cell.length_b   1.000
_cell.length_c   1.000
_cell.angle_alpha   90.00
_cell.angle_beta   90.00
_cell.angle_gamma   90.00
#
_symmetry.space_group_name_H-M   'P 1'
#
loop_
_entity.id
_entity.type
_entity.pdbx_description
1 polymer ?
#
loop_
_entity_poly.entity_id
_entity_poly.type
_entity_poly.pdbx_seq_one_letter_code
_entity_poly.pdbx_strand_id
1 'polypeptide(L)'
;MVYFGTGHARMYLFLGLLDALRLRVNCCTGMSCLMRKKVLDEAGGISAFGIYLAEDYFFAKFIQDRGWGIRIASQPAWQNSGTCRVKTFLSRLTRWCKLRVAMVPHTILLEPFSECMLLGLVASWAGTVLLRADYLTFFLFHTLTWSLADWVMLNIVQNGPPPFTKFEFVISWLFREVSALFIFLHALWNPVISWRDSSFKLRWFGVAEPINSRVIV
;
A
#
# COMPACT_ATOMS: atom_id res chain seq x y z
N MET A 1 12.24 3.66 3.72
CA MET A 1 12.77 2.50 2.96
C MET A 1 12.07 1.21 3.35
N VAL A 2 12.00 0.85 4.64
CA VAL A 2 11.37 -0.40 5.13
C VAL A 2 9.97 -0.63 4.58
N TYR A 3 9.02 0.32 4.71
CA TYR A 3 7.65 0.16 4.18
C TYR A 3 7.58 -0.23 2.70
N PHE A 4 8.40 0.41 1.86
CA PHE A 4 8.41 0.18 0.42
C PHE A 4 9.03 -1.16 0.04
N GLY A 5 10.13 -1.54 0.70
CA GLY A 5 10.83 -2.81 0.44
C GLY A 5 10.19 -4.04 1.11
N THR A 6 9.13 -3.85 1.90
CA THR A 6 8.45 -4.94 2.63
C THR A 6 6.98 -5.01 2.22
N GLY A 7 6.06 -4.47 3.02
CA GLY A 7 4.62 -4.57 2.79
C GLY A 7 4.17 -4.09 1.41
N HIS A 8 4.72 -2.97 0.93
CA HIS A 8 4.36 -2.47 -0.41
C HIS A 8 4.87 -3.40 -1.52
N ALA A 9 6.16 -3.79 -1.48
CA ALA A 9 6.74 -4.73 -2.43
C ALA A 9 6.02 -6.09 -2.45
N ARG A 10 5.66 -6.61 -1.27
CA ARG A 10 4.90 -7.86 -1.11
C ARG A 10 3.54 -7.77 -1.81
N MET A 11 2.79 -6.70 -1.57
CA MET A 11 1.50 -6.46 -2.24
C MET A 11 1.68 -6.42 -3.76
N TYR A 12 2.69 -5.71 -4.24
CA TYR A 12 2.99 -5.57 -5.67
C TYR A 12 3.37 -6.89 -6.35
N LEU A 13 4.15 -7.74 -5.67
CA LEU A 13 4.46 -9.10 -6.16
C LEU A 13 3.22 -9.97 -6.21
N PHE A 14 2.38 -9.91 -5.17
CA PHE A 14 1.10 -10.63 -5.13
C PHE A 14 0.19 -10.21 -6.29
N LEU A 15 0.06 -8.91 -6.56
CA LEU A 15 -0.72 -8.40 -7.68
C LEU A 15 -0.14 -8.80 -9.04
N GLY A 16 1.19 -8.85 -9.17
CA GLY A 16 1.86 -9.38 -10.36
C GLY A 16 1.53 -10.85 -10.62
N LEU A 17 1.45 -11.66 -9.56
CA LEU A 17 1.01 -13.05 -9.64
C LEU A 17 -0.46 -13.14 -10.07
N LEU A 18 -1.36 -12.32 -9.50
CA LEU A 18 -2.77 -12.29 -9.89
C LEU A 18 -2.96 -11.86 -11.35
N ASP A 19 -2.16 -10.92 -11.84
CA ASP A 19 -2.14 -10.51 -13.25
C ASP A 19 -1.70 -11.67 -14.16
N ALA A 20 -0.69 -12.46 -13.76
CA ALA A 20 -0.28 -13.66 -14.48
C ALA A 20 -1.39 -14.74 -14.53
N LEU A 21 -2.20 -14.84 -13.47
CA LEU A 21 -3.40 -15.68 -13.41
C LEU A 21 -4.63 -15.08 -14.12
N ARG A 22 -4.48 -13.95 -14.82
CA ARG A 22 -5.55 -13.23 -15.54
C ARG A 22 -6.68 -12.71 -14.66
N LEU A 23 -6.46 -12.56 -13.34
CA LEU A 23 -7.44 -11.99 -12.42
C LEU A 23 -7.47 -10.44 -12.44
N ARG A 24 -6.44 -9.81 -13.03
CA ARG A 24 -6.36 -8.36 -13.35
C ARG A 24 -6.75 -7.43 -12.20
N VAL A 25 -6.12 -7.63 -11.04
CA VAL A 25 -6.24 -6.73 -9.90
C VAL A 25 -5.07 -5.74 -9.92
N ASN A 26 -5.34 -4.46 -9.63
CA ASN A 26 -4.29 -3.46 -9.47
C ASN A 26 -4.33 -2.76 -8.11
N CYS A 27 -3.16 -2.28 -7.73
CA CYS A 27 -2.94 -1.28 -6.69
C CYS A 27 -1.73 -0.44 -7.10
N CYS A 28 -1.62 -0.14 -8.41
CA CYS A 28 -0.51 0.61 -8.94
C CYS A 28 -0.60 2.05 -8.44
N THR A 29 0.23 2.37 -7.47
CA THR A 29 0.40 3.71 -6.92
C THR A 29 1.88 3.99 -6.82
N GLY A 30 2.39 5.01 -7.50
CA GLY A 30 3.83 5.14 -7.69
C GLY A 30 4.27 6.52 -8.15
N MET A 31 5.36 7.00 -7.56
CA MET A 31 6.03 8.25 -7.98
C MET A 31 6.72 8.10 -9.34
N SER A 32 6.93 6.88 -9.82
CA SER A 32 7.62 6.58 -11.08
C SER A 32 6.90 5.44 -11.79
N CYS A 33 6.19 5.77 -12.86
CA CYS A 33 5.43 4.82 -13.67
C CYS A 33 5.73 5.07 -15.15
N LEU A 34 5.99 4.01 -15.91
CA LEU A 34 6.11 4.07 -17.36
C LEU A 34 4.86 3.44 -17.98
N MET A 35 4.20 4.19 -18.86
CA MET A 35 2.94 3.78 -19.47
C MET A 35 2.93 4.04 -20.98
N ARG A 36 2.13 3.26 -21.70
CA ARG A 36 2.07 3.31 -23.16
C ARG A 36 1.17 4.47 -23.58
N LYS A 37 1.77 5.56 -24.06
CA LYS A 37 1.07 6.81 -24.42
C LYS A 37 -0.18 6.58 -25.27
N LYS A 38 -0.07 5.78 -26.34
CA LYS A 38 -1.18 5.48 -27.26
C LYS A 38 -2.44 4.97 -26.54
N VAL A 39 -2.27 4.12 -25.52
CA VAL A 39 -3.40 3.57 -24.75
C VAL A 39 -4.02 4.66 -23.88
N LEU A 40 -3.22 5.52 -23.27
CA LEU A 40 -3.74 6.60 -22.45
C LEU A 40 -4.44 7.69 -23.27
N ASP A 41 -3.96 7.97 -24.49
CA ASP A 41 -4.58 8.93 -25.40
C ASP A 41 -6.00 8.50 -25.81
N GLU A 42 -6.30 7.19 -25.87
CA GLU A 42 -7.66 6.67 -26.08
C GLU A 42 -8.65 7.06 -24.97
N ALA A 43 -8.15 7.39 -23.77
CA ALA A 43 -8.97 7.86 -22.65
C ALA A 43 -9.33 9.36 -22.75
N GLY A 44 -8.75 10.09 -23.72
CA GLY A 44 -8.66 11.55 -23.69
C GLY A 44 -7.39 12.07 -23.02
N GLY A 45 -6.37 11.20 -22.85
CA GLY A 45 -5.10 11.56 -22.26
C GLY A 45 -5.15 11.73 -20.73
N ILE A 46 -4.14 12.40 -20.18
CA ILE A 46 -3.99 12.59 -18.73
C ILE A 46 -5.11 13.46 -18.14
N SER A 47 -5.62 14.43 -18.90
CA SER A 47 -6.65 15.37 -18.43
C SER A 47 -7.96 14.68 -18.04
N ALA A 48 -8.31 13.57 -18.71
CA ALA A 48 -9.51 12.79 -18.40
C ALA A 48 -9.52 12.22 -16.97
N PHE A 49 -8.35 12.07 -16.36
CA PHE A 49 -8.20 11.52 -15.01
C PHE A 49 -7.98 12.60 -13.94
N GLY A 50 -8.03 13.90 -14.30
CA GLY A 50 -7.85 15.01 -13.37
C GLY A 50 -8.90 15.10 -12.26
N ILE A 51 -9.99 14.34 -12.39
CA ILE A 51 -11.03 14.19 -11.36
C ILE A 51 -10.63 13.27 -10.20
N TYR A 52 -9.54 12.50 -10.35
CA TYR A 52 -9.06 11.54 -9.37
C TYR A 52 -7.81 12.06 -8.66
N LEU A 53 -7.75 11.91 -7.33
CA LEU A 53 -6.55 12.26 -6.55
C LEU A 53 -5.45 11.18 -6.59
N ALA A 54 -5.81 9.97 -7.05
CA ALA A 54 -4.90 8.86 -7.29
C ALA A 54 -4.96 8.48 -8.77
N GLU A 55 -4.61 9.44 -9.64
CA GLU A 55 -4.65 9.29 -11.09
C GLU A 55 -3.83 8.09 -11.59
N ASP A 56 -2.73 7.77 -10.92
CA ASP A 56 -1.84 6.65 -11.21
C ASP A 56 -2.55 5.29 -11.15
N TYR A 57 -3.38 5.09 -10.14
CA TYR A 57 -4.23 3.91 -10.02
C TYR A 57 -5.23 3.81 -11.17
N PHE A 58 -5.88 4.92 -11.53
CA PHE A 58 -6.89 4.91 -12.59
C PHE A 58 -6.28 4.75 -13.99
N PHE A 59 -5.07 5.25 -14.22
CA PHE A 59 -4.31 4.93 -15.44
C PHE A 59 -4.08 3.42 -15.54
N ALA A 60 -3.58 2.81 -14.46
CA ALA A 60 -3.30 1.38 -14.43
C ALA A 60 -4.56 0.54 -14.61
N LYS A 61 -5.67 0.93 -13.96
CA LYS A 61 -6.99 0.30 -14.12
C LYS A 61 -7.47 0.35 -15.57
N PHE A 62 -7.46 1.54 -16.17
CA PHE A 62 -7.89 1.73 -17.56
C PHE A 62 -7.07 0.90 -18.56
N ILE A 63 -5.76 0.82 -18.34
CA ILE A 63 -4.83 0.02 -19.16
C ILE A 63 -5.09 -1.48 -18.97
N GLN A 64 -5.30 -1.95 -17.73
CA GLN A 64 -5.66 -3.35 -17.45
C GLN A 64 -7.01 -3.77 -18.00
N ASP A 65 -8.01 -2.89 -17.97
CA ASP A 65 -9.34 -3.15 -18.54
C ASP A 65 -9.24 -3.42 -20.06
N ARG A 66 -8.23 -2.87 -20.74
CA ARG A 66 -7.90 -3.13 -22.16
C ARG A 66 -7.03 -4.36 -22.39
N GLY A 67 -6.75 -5.14 -21.35
CA GLY A 67 -6.03 -6.40 -21.43
C GLY A 67 -4.51 -6.30 -21.37
N TRP A 68 -3.96 -5.13 -21.02
CA TRP A 68 -2.54 -4.99 -20.75
C TRP A 68 -2.20 -5.41 -19.32
N GLY A 69 -1.07 -6.09 -19.13
CA GLY A 69 -0.57 -6.44 -17.80
C GLY A 69 0.24 -5.32 -17.16
N ILE A 70 0.37 -5.35 -15.84
CA ILE A 70 1.24 -4.46 -15.06
C ILE A 70 2.54 -5.21 -14.72
N ARG A 71 3.69 -4.56 -14.89
CA ARG A 71 5.00 -5.13 -14.56
C ARG A 71 5.80 -4.17 -13.70
N ILE A 72 6.59 -4.75 -12.78
CA ILE A 72 7.46 -4.01 -11.88
C ILE A 72 8.88 -4.14 -12.41
N ALA A 73 9.58 -3.03 -12.53
CA ALA A 73 11.00 -3.04 -12.88
C ALA A 73 11.82 -3.61 -11.71
N SER A 74 12.80 -4.45 -12.02
CA SER A 74 13.77 -4.96 -11.02
C SER A 74 14.70 -3.87 -10.49
N GLN A 75 14.83 -2.75 -11.21
CA GLN A 75 15.64 -1.62 -10.81
C GLN A 75 14.81 -0.59 -10.03
N PRO A 76 15.17 -0.27 -8.78
CA PRO A 76 14.54 0.80 -8.02
C PRO A 76 14.75 2.14 -8.71
N ALA A 77 13.66 2.89 -8.88
CA ALA A 77 13.76 4.30 -9.26
C ALA A 77 14.36 5.09 -8.10
N TRP A 78 15.48 5.78 -8.36
CA TRP A 78 16.08 6.67 -7.36
C TRP A 78 15.23 7.92 -7.21
N GLN A 79 14.90 8.23 -5.96
CA GLN A 79 14.14 9.42 -5.60
C GLN A 79 14.90 10.20 -4.54
N ASN A 80 15.00 11.50 -4.74
CA ASN A 80 15.57 12.42 -3.77
C ASN A 80 14.54 12.62 -2.65
N SER A 81 14.58 11.75 -1.64
CA SER A 81 13.76 11.95 -0.44
C SER A 81 14.46 12.91 0.50
N GLY A 82 13.83 14.05 0.78
CA GLY A 82 14.25 14.93 1.88
C GLY A 82 14.08 14.26 3.26
N THR A 83 14.48 14.96 4.32
CA THR A 83 14.34 14.46 5.69
C THR A 83 12.86 14.29 6.05
N CYS A 84 12.46 13.08 6.44
CA CYS A 84 11.07 12.76 6.76
C CYS A 84 10.92 12.56 8.26
N ARG A 85 10.06 13.36 8.91
CA ARG A 85 9.65 13.13 10.30
C ARG A 85 8.63 12.00 10.35
N VAL A 86 8.59 11.25 11.45
CA VAL A 86 7.64 10.14 11.67
C VAL A 86 6.18 10.60 11.47
N LYS A 87 5.82 11.79 11.97
CA LYS A 87 4.48 12.37 11.76
C LYS A 87 4.15 12.53 10.27
N THR A 88 5.09 13.06 9.49
CA THR A 88 4.90 13.25 8.03
C THR A 88 4.76 11.89 7.32
N PHE A 89 5.51 10.90 7.76
CA PHE A 89 5.41 9.53 7.25
C PHE A 89 4.04 8.90 7.56
N LEU A 90 3.58 8.96 8.82
CA LEU A 90 2.27 8.43 9.22
C LEU A 90 1.12 9.16 8.51
N SER A 91 1.19 10.50 8.38
CA SER A 91 0.20 11.27 7.61
C SER A 91 0.14 10.82 6.15
N ARG A 92 1.29 10.51 5.54
CA ARG A 92 1.35 9.98 4.17
C ARG A 92 0.68 8.61 4.06
N LEU A 93 1.00 7.68 4.96
CA LEU A 93 0.38 6.35 4.96
C LEU A 93 -1.12 6.41 5.23
N THR A 94 -1.54 7.26 6.15
CA THR A 94 -2.95 7.51 6.47
C THR A 94 -3.70 7.99 5.23
N ARG A 95 -3.14 8.95 4.49
CA ARG A 95 -3.75 9.42 3.24
C ARG A 95 -3.87 8.30 2.20
N TRP A 96 -2.83 7.49 2.03
CA TRP A 96 -2.86 6.36 1.10
C TRP A 96 -3.91 5.32 1.48
N CYS A 97 -4.06 5.04 2.77
CA CYS A 97 -5.12 4.19 3.27
C CYS A 97 -6.51 4.77 2.95
N LYS A 98 -6.74 6.07 3.21
CA LYS A 98 -8.01 6.76 2.88
C LYS A 98 -8.34 6.67 1.38
N LEU A 99 -7.33 6.85 0.52
CA LEU A 99 -7.48 6.70 -0.93
C LEU A 99 -7.94 5.28 -1.28
N ARG A 100 -7.22 4.26 -0.81
CA ARG A 100 -7.56 2.85 -1.09
C ARG A 100 -8.95 2.47 -0.60
N VAL A 101 -9.31 2.86 0.62
CA VAL A 101 -10.65 2.64 1.19
C VAL A 101 -11.72 3.18 0.24
N ALA A 102 -11.59 4.41 -0.26
CA ALA A 102 -12.58 5.02 -1.14
C ALA A 102 -12.59 4.42 -2.56
N MET A 103 -11.42 4.09 -3.10
CA MET A 103 -11.25 3.62 -4.48
C MET A 103 -11.62 2.16 -4.66
N VAL A 104 -11.33 1.33 -3.64
CA VAL A 104 -11.42 -0.14 -3.69
C VAL A 104 -12.12 -0.65 -2.43
N PRO A 105 -13.42 -0.38 -2.25
CA PRO A 105 -14.11 -0.69 -1.00
C PRO A 105 -14.11 -2.19 -0.65
N HIS A 106 -14.06 -3.06 -1.65
CA HIS A 106 -14.06 -4.51 -1.41
C HIS A 106 -12.78 -5.00 -0.71
N THR A 107 -11.65 -4.29 -0.82
CA THR A 107 -10.41 -4.67 -0.13
C THR A 107 -10.37 -4.24 1.33
N ILE A 108 -11.31 -3.41 1.79
CA ILE A 108 -11.38 -2.92 3.18
C ILE A 108 -11.39 -4.09 4.17
N LEU A 109 -12.15 -5.15 3.88
CA LEU A 109 -12.25 -6.30 4.77
C LEU A 109 -10.96 -7.13 4.78
N LEU A 110 -10.22 -7.17 3.68
CA LEU A 110 -9.04 -8.01 3.52
C LEU A 110 -7.75 -7.32 3.97
N GLU A 111 -7.70 -6.00 3.91
CA GLU A 111 -6.48 -5.21 4.19
C GLU A 111 -5.93 -5.44 5.62
N PRO A 112 -6.74 -5.44 6.71
CA PRO A 112 -6.23 -5.73 8.04
C PRO A 112 -5.63 -7.14 8.19
N PHE A 113 -6.19 -8.13 7.50
CA PHE A 113 -5.73 -9.52 7.54
C PHE A 113 -4.53 -9.79 6.62
N SER A 114 -4.10 -8.78 5.86
CA SER A 114 -2.92 -8.90 4.98
C SER A 114 -1.59 -8.54 5.66
N GLU A 115 -1.65 -8.03 6.89
CA GLU A 115 -0.48 -7.62 7.67
C GLU A 115 -0.12 -8.65 8.77
N CYS A 116 1.14 -8.66 9.18
CA CYS A 116 1.72 -9.75 9.97
C CYS A 116 1.01 -9.96 11.31
N MET A 117 0.69 -8.86 12.01
CA MET A 117 0.24 -8.89 13.40
C MET A 117 -1.15 -9.50 13.53
N LEU A 118 -2.15 -8.93 12.85
CA LEU A 118 -3.52 -9.42 12.93
C LEU A 118 -3.63 -10.83 12.33
N LEU A 119 -2.98 -11.07 11.18
CA LEU A 119 -2.94 -12.40 10.57
C LEU A 119 -2.29 -13.42 11.49
N GLY A 120 -1.20 -13.05 12.17
CA GLY A 120 -0.51 -13.91 13.13
C GLY A 120 -1.39 -14.30 14.30
N LEU A 121 -2.16 -13.37 14.88
CA LEU A 121 -3.09 -13.66 15.98
C LEU A 121 -4.18 -14.65 15.54
N VAL A 122 -4.79 -14.41 14.38
CA VAL A 122 -5.83 -15.28 13.82
C VAL A 122 -5.28 -16.66 13.46
N ALA A 123 -4.11 -16.71 12.82
CA ALA A 123 -3.44 -17.95 12.45
C ALA A 123 -2.99 -18.76 13.68
N SER A 124 -2.54 -18.10 14.73
CA SER A 124 -2.17 -18.76 16.00
C SER A 124 -3.38 -19.36 16.68
N TRP A 125 -4.52 -18.66 16.68
CA TRP A 125 -5.76 -19.20 17.20
C TRP A 125 -6.22 -20.44 16.41
N ALA A 126 -6.20 -20.35 15.08
CA ALA A 126 -6.51 -21.48 14.21
C ALA A 126 -5.54 -22.65 14.43
N GLY A 127 -4.24 -22.37 14.62
CA GLY A 127 -3.21 -23.37 14.91
C GLY A 127 -3.43 -24.09 16.24
N THR A 128 -3.89 -23.38 17.27
CA THR A 128 -4.25 -24.00 18.56
C THR A 128 -5.43 -24.96 18.40
N VAL A 129 -6.44 -24.61 17.60
CA VAL A 129 -7.62 -25.47 17.39
C VAL A 129 -7.30 -26.66 16.49
N LEU A 130 -6.62 -26.44 15.35
CA LEU A 130 -6.42 -27.45 14.31
C LEU A 130 -5.20 -28.34 14.56
N LEU A 131 -4.11 -27.76 15.05
CA LEU A 131 -2.81 -28.43 15.22
C LEU A 131 -2.49 -28.74 16.68
N ARG A 132 -3.32 -28.27 17.63
CA ARG A 132 -3.05 -28.31 19.07
C ARG A 132 -1.70 -27.69 19.44
N ALA A 133 -1.26 -26.72 18.65
CA ALA A 133 -0.02 -25.99 18.88
C ALA A 133 -0.22 -24.96 20.01
N ASP A 134 0.85 -24.71 20.77
CA ASP A 134 0.87 -23.61 21.72
C ASP A 134 0.71 -22.27 20.99
N TYR A 135 -0.24 -21.46 21.46
CA TYR A 135 -0.64 -20.21 20.80
C TYR A 135 0.54 -19.23 20.68
N LEU A 136 1.26 -19.03 21.79
CA LEU A 136 2.36 -18.06 21.85
C LEU A 136 3.53 -18.52 20.97
N THR A 137 3.88 -19.80 21.05
CA THR A 137 4.94 -20.39 20.24
C THR A 137 4.63 -20.23 18.75
N PHE A 138 3.41 -20.57 18.33
CA PHE A 138 2.98 -20.39 16.93
C PHE A 138 3.10 -18.93 16.48
N PHE A 139 2.60 -18.00 17.31
CA PHE A 139 2.64 -16.56 17.01
C PHE A 139 4.07 -16.04 16.84
N LEU A 140 4.98 -16.44 17.73
CA LEU A 140 6.38 -16.04 17.68
C LEU A 140 7.08 -16.61 16.44
N PHE A 141 6.86 -17.88 16.11
CA PHE A 141 7.41 -18.49 14.90
C PHE A 141 6.86 -17.84 13.62
N HIS A 142 5.56 -17.57 13.54
CA HIS A 142 4.93 -16.83 12.44
C HIS A 142 5.58 -15.45 12.26
N THR A 143 5.65 -14.68 13.35
CA THR A 143 6.19 -13.31 13.33
C THR A 143 7.67 -13.30 12.93
N LEU A 144 8.46 -14.24 13.45
CA LEU A 144 9.86 -14.37 13.08
C LEU A 144 10.01 -14.71 11.60
N THR A 145 9.30 -15.73 11.12
CA THR A 145 9.34 -16.17 9.71
C THR A 145 8.95 -15.04 8.78
N TRP A 146 7.90 -14.28 9.12
CA TRP A 146 7.46 -13.13 8.35
C TRP A 146 8.51 -12.02 8.32
N SER A 147 9.12 -11.70 9.46
CA SER A 147 10.16 -10.67 9.54
C SER A 147 11.40 -11.04 8.71
N LEU A 148 11.76 -12.33 8.66
CA LEU A 148 12.84 -12.86 7.83
C LEU A 148 12.51 -12.79 6.35
N ALA A 149 11.28 -13.15 5.96
CA ALA A 149 10.82 -13.03 4.59
C ALA A 149 10.82 -11.57 4.11
N ASP A 150 10.36 -10.64 4.95
CA ASP A 150 10.39 -9.20 4.68
C ASP A 150 11.84 -8.66 4.61
N TRP A 151 12.77 -9.19 5.42
CA TRP A 151 14.19 -8.86 5.30
C TRP A 151 14.76 -9.33 3.96
N VAL A 152 14.48 -10.57 3.54
CA VAL A 152 14.92 -11.10 2.23
C VAL A 152 14.33 -10.25 1.10
N MET A 153 13.03 -9.95 1.16
CA MET A 153 12.34 -9.11 0.20
C MET A 153 12.99 -7.74 0.05
N LEU A 154 13.31 -7.10 1.18
CA LEU A 154 13.96 -5.79 1.19
C LEU A 154 15.32 -5.82 0.49
N ASN A 155 16.14 -6.85 0.72
CA ASN A 155 17.45 -6.98 0.07
C ASN A 155 17.32 -7.20 -1.44
N ILE A 156 16.33 -8.01 -1.87
CA ILE A 156 16.03 -8.21 -3.30
C ILE A 156 15.63 -6.88 -3.94
N VAL A 157 14.68 -6.17 -3.33
CA VAL A 157 14.18 -4.90 -3.87
C VAL A 157 15.28 -3.83 -3.90
N GLN A 158 16.17 -3.78 -2.91
CA GLN A 158 17.27 -2.81 -2.90
C GLN A 158 18.42 -3.18 -3.86
N ASN A 159 18.43 -4.37 -4.46
CA ASN A 159 19.56 -4.92 -5.22
C ASN A 159 20.89 -4.86 -4.43
N GLY A 160 20.83 -5.09 -3.12
CA GLY A 160 22.00 -4.97 -2.26
C GLY A 160 21.65 -4.85 -0.77
N PRO A 161 22.67 -4.80 0.10
CA PRO A 161 22.45 -4.60 1.53
C PRO A 161 21.86 -3.21 1.78
N PRO A 162 20.83 -3.10 2.65
CA PRO A 162 20.27 -1.80 3.00
C PRO A 162 21.29 -0.95 3.77
N PRO A 163 21.18 0.39 3.71
CA PRO A 163 22.12 1.32 4.37
C PRO A 163 21.88 1.45 5.88
N PHE A 164 21.31 0.42 6.52
CA PHE A 164 21.00 0.39 7.96
C PHE A 164 21.20 -1.01 8.53
N THR A 165 21.36 -1.06 9.85
CA THR A 165 21.59 -2.29 10.60
C THR A 165 20.34 -3.17 10.69
N LYS A 166 20.53 -4.46 10.97
CA LYS A 166 19.41 -5.39 11.23
C LYS A 166 18.57 -4.97 12.44
N PHE A 167 19.18 -4.34 13.45
CA PHE A 167 18.47 -3.84 14.63
C PHE A 167 17.53 -2.69 14.29
N GLU A 168 18.02 -1.69 13.52
CA GLU A 168 17.19 -0.59 13.01
C GLU A 168 16.05 -1.09 12.12
N PHE A 169 16.31 -2.14 11.34
CA PHE A 169 15.28 -2.83 10.58
C PHE A 169 14.19 -3.39 11.48
N VAL A 170 14.53 -4.19 12.50
CA VAL A 170 13.54 -4.82 13.39
C VAL A 170 12.67 -3.76 14.06
N ILE A 171 13.27 -2.69 14.60
CA ILE A 171 12.52 -1.59 15.21
C ILE A 171 11.57 -0.94 14.19
N SER A 172 12.10 -0.58 13.02
CA SER A 172 11.31 0.09 11.97
C SER A 172 10.21 -0.81 11.40
N TRP A 173 10.48 -2.12 11.30
CA TRP A 173 9.56 -3.14 10.83
C TRP A 173 8.42 -3.34 11.82
N LEU A 174 8.74 -3.50 13.12
CA LEU A 174 7.74 -3.60 14.20
C LEU A 174 6.88 -2.34 14.26
N PHE A 175 7.48 -1.15 14.22
CA PHE A 175 6.75 0.11 14.21
C PHE A 175 5.77 0.16 13.04
N ARG A 176 6.19 -0.25 11.83
CA ARG A 176 5.34 -0.27 10.64
C ARG A 176 4.20 -1.29 10.75
N GLU A 177 4.48 -2.51 11.18
CA GLU A 177 3.48 -3.58 11.31
C GLU A 177 2.43 -3.27 12.39
N VAL A 178 2.86 -2.75 13.55
CA VAL A 178 1.94 -2.36 14.62
C VAL A 178 1.13 -1.13 14.22
N SER A 179 1.77 -0.10 13.64
CA SER A 179 1.06 1.12 13.23
C SER A 179 0.06 0.91 12.10
N ALA A 180 0.21 -0.14 11.28
CA ALA A 180 -0.66 -0.41 10.14
C ALA A 180 -2.15 -0.51 10.55
N LEU A 181 -2.45 -1.27 11.61
CA LEU A 181 -3.82 -1.43 12.10
C LEU A 181 -4.40 -0.10 12.61
N PHE A 182 -3.60 0.68 13.36
CA PHE A 182 -4.04 1.97 13.87
C PHE A 182 -4.26 3.00 12.75
N ILE A 183 -3.37 3.02 11.74
CA ILE A 183 -3.53 3.86 10.55
C ILE A 183 -4.82 3.50 9.82
N PHE A 184 -5.09 2.21 9.67
CA PHE A 184 -6.29 1.72 9.00
C PHE A 184 -7.57 2.15 9.73
N LEU A 185 -7.64 1.92 11.04
CA LEU A 185 -8.79 2.35 11.86
C LEU A 185 -8.97 3.87 11.83
N HIS A 186 -7.87 4.64 11.91
CA HIS A 186 -7.91 6.10 11.83
C HIS A 186 -8.39 6.59 10.44
N ALA A 187 -7.98 5.92 9.36
CA ALA A 187 -8.41 6.24 8.01
C ALA A 187 -9.92 6.00 7.81
N LEU A 188 -10.48 4.94 8.41
CA LEU A 188 -11.92 4.67 8.41
C LEU A 188 -12.70 5.72 9.22
N TRP A 189 -12.17 6.13 10.38
CA TRP A 189 -12.84 7.09 11.25
C TRP A 189 -12.94 8.49 10.64
N ASN A 190 -11.89 8.95 9.96
CA ASN A 190 -11.85 10.27 9.36
C ASN A 190 -11.52 10.18 7.86
N PRO A 191 -12.51 10.12 6.95
CA PRO A 191 -12.26 9.92 5.52
C PRO A 191 -11.77 11.17 4.79
N VAL A 192 -11.72 12.35 5.45
CA VAL A 192 -11.31 13.61 4.79
C VAL A 192 -9.80 13.58 4.50
N ILE A 193 -9.42 13.97 3.29
CA ILE A 193 -8.03 14.03 2.84
C ILE A 193 -7.61 15.49 2.68
N SER A 194 -6.67 15.93 3.51
CA SER A 194 -5.97 17.20 3.28
C SER A 194 -4.74 16.96 2.41
N TRP A 195 -4.63 17.69 1.30
CA TRP A 195 -3.51 17.61 0.37
C TRP A 195 -3.11 19.01 -0.08
N ARG A 196 -1.86 19.39 0.26
CA ARG A 196 -1.38 20.78 0.14
C ARG A 196 -2.36 21.73 0.85
N ASP A 197 -2.85 22.75 0.17
CA ASP A 197 -3.73 23.79 0.70
C ASP A 197 -5.23 23.46 0.54
N SER A 198 -5.56 22.26 0.07
CA SER A 198 -6.94 21.85 -0.23
C SER A 198 -7.35 20.62 0.56
N SER A 199 -8.64 20.55 0.89
CA SER A 199 -9.24 19.38 1.53
C SER A 199 -10.26 18.74 0.58
N PHE A 200 -10.21 17.43 0.48
CA PHE A 200 -11.03 16.63 -0.43
C PHE A 200 -11.80 15.58 0.34
N LYS A 201 -13.03 15.32 -0.11
CA LYS A 201 -13.79 14.13 0.23
C LYS A 201 -13.86 13.26 -1.01
N LEU A 202 -13.51 11.98 -0.88
CA LEU A 202 -13.63 11.05 -1.99
C LEU A 202 -15.01 10.42 -1.98
N ARG A 203 -15.65 10.35 -3.13
CA ARG A 203 -16.78 9.43 -3.35
C ARG A 203 -16.25 8.01 -3.51
N TRP A 204 -17.14 7.04 -3.34
CA TRP A 204 -16.86 5.66 -3.73
C TRP A 204 -16.37 5.61 -5.18
N PHE A 205 -15.41 4.75 -5.46
CA PHE A 205 -14.68 4.66 -6.72
C PHE A 205 -13.74 5.85 -6.99
N GLY A 206 -13.44 6.67 -5.99
CA GLY A 206 -12.25 7.55 -5.96
C GLY A 206 -12.39 8.94 -6.58
N VAL A 207 -13.58 9.34 -7.04
CA VAL A 207 -13.80 10.71 -7.54
C VAL A 207 -13.61 11.72 -6.40
N ALA A 208 -12.73 12.70 -6.62
CA ALA A 208 -12.39 13.70 -5.62
C ALA A 208 -13.34 14.90 -5.67
N GLU A 209 -13.94 15.22 -4.53
CA GLU A 209 -14.76 16.42 -4.38
C GLU A 209 -14.06 17.40 -3.43
N PRO A 210 -13.78 18.63 -3.88
CA PRO A 210 -13.20 19.64 -2.99
C PRO A 210 -14.22 20.00 -1.91
N ILE A 211 -13.76 19.99 -0.67
CA ILE A 211 -14.50 20.57 0.44
C ILE A 211 -14.20 22.06 0.39
N ASN A 212 -15.11 22.86 -0.16
CA ASN A 212 -15.03 24.30 -0.01
C ASN A 212 -15.07 24.63 1.49
N SER A 213 -13.92 24.95 2.06
CA SER A 213 -13.87 25.74 3.28
C SER A 213 -14.45 27.11 2.92
N ARG A 214 -15.78 27.23 3.03
CA ARG A 214 -16.41 28.54 3.09
C ARG A 214 -15.69 29.31 4.20
N VAL A 215 -15.16 30.46 3.80
CA VAL A 215 -14.68 31.56 4.62
C VAL A 215 -15.40 31.57 5.96
N ILE A 216 -14.65 31.41 7.05
CA ILE A 216 -15.11 31.91 8.35
C ILE A 216 -15.11 33.43 8.19
N VAL A 217 -16.30 34.00 8.01
CA VAL A 217 -16.55 35.45 8.15
C VAL A 217 -16.62 35.76 9.63
#